data_AF-A0A2X3UXR7-F1
#
_entry.id   AF-A0A2X3UXR7-F1
#
_cell.length_a   1.000
_cell.length_b   1.000
_cell.length_c   1.000
_cell.angle_alpha   90.00
_cell.angle_beta   90.00
_cell.angle_gamma   90.00
#
_symmetry.space_group_name_H-M   'P 1'
#
loop_
_entity.id
_entity.type
_entity.pdbx_description
1 polymer ?
#
loop_
_entity_poly.entity_id
_entity_poly.type
_entity_poly.pdbx_seq_one_letter_code
_entity_poly.pdbx_strand_id
1 'polypeptide(L)'
;MFEGMGVPLWLTMLGRLVFPIFLFLAADSFHYTHDRLAYLRRLLYMSWFMTIGNAIILLPILSSIPVVVLAGINEIPHANPLVVQIVASILSLVPSIIMVEGGFVMVILGLLFYIFRTNRIAQIIVLAIISVITHLFDPTTVQWMMIFAVIPMYFYNGERGSGNKNFFYIFYPAHIYLLWILASFFR
;
A
#
# COMPACT_ATOMS: atom_id res chain seq x y z
N MET A 1 -0.44 6.11 8.78
CA MET A 1 -0.42 7.27 7.87
C MET A 1 -1.10 8.49 8.48
N PHE A 2 -2.25 8.35 9.15
CA PHE A 2 -3.03 9.52 9.64
C PHE A 2 -2.86 9.85 11.13
N GLU A 3 -2.25 8.97 11.92
CA GLU A 3 -2.09 9.14 13.37
C GLU A 3 -1.29 10.41 13.75
N GLY A 4 -0.28 10.77 12.97
CA GLY A 4 0.49 12.02 13.16
C GLY A 4 -0.24 13.31 12.74
N MET A 5 -1.47 13.22 12.21
CA MET A 5 -2.26 14.37 11.76
C MET A 5 -3.47 14.68 12.66
N GLY A 6 -3.57 14.06 13.85
CA GLY A 6 -4.70 14.25 14.78
C GLY A 6 -5.94 13.42 14.45
N VAL A 7 -5.84 12.53 13.46
CA VAL A 7 -6.96 11.70 13.01
C VAL A 7 -7.19 10.53 13.98
N PRO A 8 -8.46 10.21 14.31
CA PRO A 8 -8.77 9.09 15.20
C PRO A 8 -8.16 7.76 14.73
N LEU A 9 -7.59 7.01 15.68
CA LEU A 9 -6.87 5.76 15.42
C LEU A 9 -7.74 4.74 14.67
N TRP A 10 -9.03 4.65 14.98
CA TRP A 10 -9.97 3.72 14.35
C TRP A 10 -10.08 3.87 12.83
N LEU A 11 -9.85 5.07 12.30
CA LEU A 11 -9.84 5.31 10.85
C LEU A 11 -8.63 4.63 10.19
N THR A 12 -7.48 4.66 10.87
CA THR A 12 -6.27 3.92 10.44
C THR A 12 -6.50 2.42 10.54
N MET A 13 -7.19 1.95 11.59
CA MET A 13 -7.52 0.55 11.79
C MET A 13 -8.36 -0.02 10.65
N LEU A 14 -9.40 0.71 10.22
CA LEU A 14 -10.22 0.32 9.05
C LEU A 14 -9.40 0.23 7.77
N GLY A 15 -8.46 1.15 7.57
CA GLY A 15 -7.55 1.13 6.41
C GLY A 15 -6.69 -0.14 6.33
N ARG A 16 -6.34 -0.77 7.46
CA ARG A 16 -5.51 -2.00 7.48
C ARG A 16 -6.22 -3.23 6.93
N LEU A 17 -7.54 -3.21 6.86
CA LEU A 17 -8.37 -4.29 6.30
C LEU A 17 -8.39 -4.28 4.79
N VAL A 18 -8.38 -3.07 4.20
CA VAL A 18 -8.57 -2.87 2.76
C VAL A 18 -7.43 -3.51 1.98
N PHE A 19 -6.20 -3.32 2.42
CA PHE A 19 -5.01 -3.80 1.74
C PHE A 19 -4.92 -5.34 1.57
N PRO A 20 -5.05 -6.18 2.61
CA PRO A 20 -5.03 -7.65 2.44
C PRO A 20 -6.20 -8.15 1.59
N ILE A 21 -7.37 -7.51 1.64
CA ILE A 21 -8.50 -7.85 0.74
C ILE A 21 -8.12 -7.56 -0.72
N PHE A 22 -7.52 -6.41 -0.99
CA PHE A 22 -7.03 -6.07 -2.32
C PHE A 22 -5.97 -7.05 -2.81
N LEU A 23 -5.00 -7.43 -1.97
CA LEU A 23 -3.99 -8.43 -2.32
C LEU A 23 -4.60 -9.79 -2.63
N PHE A 24 -5.57 -10.23 -1.82
CA PHE A 24 -6.28 -11.48 -2.02
C PHE A 24 -7.02 -11.49 -3.37
N LEU A 25 -7.81 -10.45 -3.65
CA LEU A 25 -8.56 -10.33 -4.89
C LEU A 25 -7.63 -10.16 -6.11
N ALA A 26 -6.51 -9.46 -5.95
CA ALA A 26 -5.51 -9.31 -7.00
C ALA A 26 -4.85 -10.66 -7.34
N ALA A 27 -4.46 -11.44 -6.33
CA ALA A 27 -3.89 -12.77 -6.51
C ALA A 27 -4.86 -13.72 -7.22
N ASP A 28 -6.15 -13.69 -6.86
CA ASP A 28 -7.20 -14.49 -7.50
C ASP A 28 -7.46 -14.02 -8.94
N SER A 29 -7.60 -12.71 -9.16
CA SER A 29 -7.83 -12.11 -10.48
C SER A 29 -6.69 -12.33 -11.47
N PHE A 30 -5.45 -12.41 -10.98
CA PHE A 30 -4.28 -12.65 -11.82
C PHE A 30 -4.35 -14.04 -12.50
N HIS A 31 -5.00 -15.02 -11.85
CA HIS A 31 -5.19 -16.35 -12.44
C HIS A 31 -6.12 -16.33 -13.66
N TYR A 32 -7.21 -15.58 -13.58
CA TYR A 32 -8.21 -15.48 -14.66
C TYR A 32 -7.81 -14.51 -15.77
N THR A 33 -6.73 -13.75 -15.57
CA THR A 33 -6.26 -12.78 -16.55
C THR A 33 -5.56 -13.49 -17.71
N HIS A 34 -6.08 -13.30 -18.93
CA HIS A 34 -5.44 -13.80 -20.16
C HIS A 34 -4.11 -13.10 -20.46
N ASP A 35 -4.06 -11.77 -20.34
CA ASP A 35 -2.85 -10.96 -20.60
C ASP A 35 -2.26 -10.41 -19.29
N ARG A 36 -1.30 -11.15 -18.74
CA ARG A 36 -0.60 -10.83 -17.49
C ARG A 36 0.25 -9.57 -17.61
N LEU A 37 0.83 -9.32 -18.79
CA LEU A 37 1.69 -8.15 -18.99
C LEU A 37 0.85 -6.88 -19.05
N ALA A 38 -0.31 -6.91 -19.72
CA ALA A 38 -1.25 -5.80 -19.69
C ALA A 38 -1.78 -5.54 -18.28
N TYR A 39 -2.01 -6.58 -17.47
CA TYR A 39 -2.37 -6.42 -16.06
C TYR A 39 -1.27 -5.74 -15.25
N LEU A 40 -0.02 -6.21 -15.35
CA LEU A 40 1.11 -5.62 -14.65
C LEU A 40 1.37 -4.17 -15.09
N ARG A 41 1.22 -3.86 -16.38
CA ARG A 41 1.33 -2.48 -16.90
C ARG A 41 0.26 -1.57 -16.30
N ARG A 42 -1.00 -2.02 -16.23
CA ARG A 42 -2.08 -1.25 -15.58
C ARG A 42 -1.79 -1.00 -14.10
N LEU A 43 -1.29 -2.02 -13.39
CA LEU A 43 -0.89 -1.89 -11.99
C LEU A 43 0.26 -0.90 -11.81
N LEU A 44 1.26 -0.93 -12.70
CA LEU A 44 2.39 0.01 -12.70
C LEU A 44 1.91 1.45 -12.96
N TYR A 45 1.05 1.66 -13.96
CA TYR A 45 0.49 2.99 -14.23
C TYR A 45 -0.31 3.54 -13.05
N MET A 46 -1.09 2.70 -12.37
CA MET A 46 -1.81 3.10 -11.16
C MET A 46 -0.85 3.40 -10.00
N SER A 47 0.23 2.63 -9.85
CA SER A 47 1.27 2.92 -8.86
C SER A 47 1.91 4.29 -9.10
N TRP A 48 2.34 4.60 -10.32
CA TRP A 48 2.88 5.91 -10.67
C TRP A 48 1.87 7.03 -10.49
N PHE A 49 0.61 6.82 -10.87
CA PHE A 49 -0.47 7.80 -10.65
C PHE A 49 -0.62 8.12 -9.16
N MET A 50 -0.63 7.10 -8.30
CA MET A 50 -0.69 7.29 -6.85
C MET A 50 0.56 7.95 -6.28
N THR A 51 1.76 7.57 -6.73
CA THR A 51 3.02 8.19 -6.31
C THR A 51 3.05 9.68 -6.66
N ILE A 52 2.65 10.04 -7.89
CA ILE A 52 2.58 11.43 -8.33
C ILE A 52 1.51 12.19 -7.54
N GLY A 53 0.32 11.63 -7.37
CA GLY A 53 -0.76 12.24 -6.60
C GLY A 53 -0.39 12.48 -5.15
N ASN A 54 0.26 11.51 -4.50
CA ASN A 54 0.76 11.65 -3.14
C ASN A 54 1.90 12.68 -3.07
N ALA A 55 2.80 12.71 -4.05
CA ALA A 55 3.85 13.72 -4.14
C ALA A 55 3.28 15.13 -4.31
N ILE A 56 2.17 15.31 -5.04
CA ILE A 56 1.48 16.60 -5.17
C ILE A 56 0.84 17.02 -3.83
N ILE A 57 0.26 16.09 -3.08
CA ILE A 57 -0.31 16.37 -1.75
C ILE A 57 0.78 16.71 -0.73
N LEU A 58 1.88 15.97 -0.76
CA LEU A 58 3.04 16.24 0.08
C LEU A 58 3.89 17.38 -0.47
N LEU A 59 3.61 18.00 -1.62
CA LEU A 59 4.46 19.03 -2.24
C LEU A 59 4.84 20.20 -1.30
N PRO A 60 3.96 20.66 -0.37
CA PRO A 60 4.33 21.62 0.68
C PRO A 60 5.30 21.08 1.74
N ILE A 61 5.37 19.76 1.92
CA ILE A 61 6.33 19.04 2.79
C ILE A 61 7.57 18.65 1.98
N LEU A 62 7.45 18.32 0.69
CA LEU A 62 8.56 18.01 -0.21
C LEU A 62 9.40 19.27 -0.53
N SER A 63 8.83 20.47 -0.43
CA SER A 63 9.61 21.72 -0.50
C SER A 63 10.59 21.87 0.67
N SER A 64 10.46 21.06 1.73
CA SER A 64 11.45 20.93 2.81
C SER A 64 12.52 19.84 2.57
N ILE A 65 12.35 18.98 1.54
CA ILE A 65 13.36 17.97 1.16
C ILE A 65 14.71 18.60 0.81
N PRO A 66 14.80 19.74 0.10
CA PRO A 66 16.08 20.42 -0.07
C PRO A 66 16.78 20.71 1.26
N VAL A 67 16.06 21.03 2.34
CA VAL A 67 16.62 21.32 3.66
C VAL A 67 17.08 20.03 4.38
N VAL A 68 16.30 18.96 4.33
CA VAL A 68 16.63 17.66 4.96
C VAL A 68 17.75 16.93 4.21
N VAL A 69 17.75 17.01 2.87
CA VAL A 69 18.81 16.47 2.03
C VAL A 69 20.09 17.31 2.18
N LEU A 70 20.01 18.65 2.28
CA LEU A 70 21.18 19.49 2.61
C LEU A 70 21.76 19.13 3.99
N ALA A 71 20.91 18.85 4.98
CA ALA A 71 21.33 18.41 6.31
C ALA A 71 22.06 17.05 6.27
N GLY A 72 21.61 16.09 5.44
CA GLY A 72 22.27 14.80 5.24
C GLY A 72 23.50 14.82 4.31
N ILE A 73 23.57 15.76 3.37
CA ILE A 73 24.74 15.96 2.49
C ILE A 73 25.99 16.37 3.28
N ASN A 74 25.82 17.03 4.44
CA ASN A 74 26.95 17.39 5.31
C ASN A 74 27.68 16.16 5.90
N GLU A 75 27.11 14.96 5.82
CA GLU A 75 27.70 13.71 6.33
C GLU A 75 28.43 12.89 5.23
N ILE A 76 28.37 13.28 3.95
CA ILE A 76 29.09 12.58 2.86
C ILE A 76 30.18 13.50 2.30
N PRO A 77 31.44 13.36 2.74
CA PRO A 77 32.55 14.12 2.18
C PRO A 77 32.69 13.72 0.70
N HIS A 78 32.62 14.71 -0.20
CA HIS A 78 32.91 14.61 -1.65
C HIS A 78 31.80 14.20 -2.63
N ALA A 79 30.53 14.09 -2.22
CA ALA A 79 29.43 13.88 -3.18
C ALA A 79 28.90 15.22 -3.74
N ASN A 80 28.69 15.32 -5.07
CA ASN A 80 28.04 16.49 -5.66
C ASN A 80 26.54 16.51 -5.25
N PRO A 81 26.06 17.54 -4.53
CA PRO A 81 24.68 17.64 -4.05
C PRO A 81 23.63 17.40 -5.14
N LEU A 82 23.88 17.91 -6.35
CA LEU A 82 22.95 17.83 -7.48
C LEU A 82 22.85 16.41 -8.04
N VAL A 83 23.97 15.67 -8.07
CA VAL A 83 23.98 14.27 -8.51
C VAL A 83 23.24 13.38 -7.51
N VAL A 84 23.46 13.60 -6.21
CA VAL A 84 22.74 12.86 -5.15
C VAL A 84 21.24 13.12 -5.23
N GLN A 85 20.81 14.37 -5.47
CA GLN A 85 19.40 14.71 -5.64
C GLN A 85 18.77 14.04 -6.87
N ILE A 86 19.46 14.06 -8.02
CA ILE A 86 18.95 13.41 -9.24
C ILE A 86 18.83 11.90 -9.03
N VAL A 87 19.85 11.25 -8.47
CA VAL A 87 19.84 9.81 -8.20
C VAL A 87 18.74 9.44 -7.22
N ALA A 88 18.59 10.17 -6.11
CA ALA A 88 17.52 9.94 -5.13
C ALA A 88 16.12 10.11 -5.74
N SER A 89 15.94 11.12 -6.60
CA SER A 89 14.68 11.37 -7.30
C SER A 89 14.33 10.22 -8.26
N ILE A 90 15.31 9.72 -9.02
CA ILE A 90 15.14 8.58 -9.91
C ILE A 90 14.82 7.30 -9.12
N LEU A 91 15.52 7.03 -8.02
CA LEU A 91 15.28 5.85 -7.19
C LEU A 91 13.89 5.90 -6.52
N SER A 92 13.38 7.08 -6.17
CA SER A 92 12.03 7.25 -5.60
C SER A 92 10.90 6.96 -6.60
N LEU A 93 11.16 7.08 -7.91
CA LEU A 93 10.18 6.77 -8.97
C LEU A 93 10.03 5.26 -9.19
N VAL A 94 10.98 4.45 -8.73
CA VAL A 94 10.94 2.99 -8.82
C VAL A 94 10.25 2.45 -7.56
N PRO A 95 9.08 1.80 -7.68
CA PRO A 95 8.44 1.15 -6.54
C PRO A 95 9.39 0.08 -5.98
N SER A 96 9.95 0.32 -4.80
CA SER A 96 10.88 -0.63 -4.17
C SER A 96 10.11 -1.56 -3.24
N ILE A 97 10.44 -2.85 -3.30
CA ILE A 97 9.85 -3.91 -2.46
C ILE A 97 10.04 -3.62 -0.96
N ILE A 98 11.13 -2.92 -0.62
CA ILE A 98 11.50 -2.57 0.75
C ILE A 98 10.61 -1.45 1.30
N MET A 99 10.19 -0.50 0.46
CA MET A 99 9.41 0.67 0.87
C MET A 99 7.92 0.57 0.53
N VAL A 100 7.41 -0.64 0.23
CA VAL A 100 5.97 -0.87 0.07
C VAL A 100 5.25 -0.55 1.37
N GLU A 101 4.04 0.02 1.28
CA GLU A 101 3.18 0.23 2.44
C GLU A 101 2.93 -1.09 3.19
N GLY A 102 3.38 -1.16 4.45
CA GLY A 102 3.34 -2.39 5.26
C GLY A 102 4.56 -3.31 5.11
N GLY A 103 5.58 -2.89 4.35
CA GLY A 103 6.89 -3.53 4.24
C GLY A 103 6.92 -4.81 3.42
N PHE A 104 8.07 -5.49 3.43
CA PHE A 104 8.31 -6.71 2.64
C PHE A 104 7.31 -7.85 3.00
N VAL A 105 6.81 -7.86 4.23
CA VAL A 105 5.83 -8.85 4.74
C VAL A 105 4.56 -8.87 3.88
N MET A 106 4.14 -7.71 3.40
CA MET A 106 2.95 -7.57 2.56
C MET A 106 3.16 -8.14 1.15
N VAL A 107 4.37 -8.03 0.62
CA VAL A 107 4.72 -8.65 -0.68
C VAL A 107 4.71 -10.18 -0.55
N ILE A 108 5.26 -10.70 0.55
CA ILE A 108 5.19 -12.13 0.86
C ILE A 108 3.74 -12.60 1.01
N LEU A 109 2.90 -11.84 1.72
CA LEU A 109 1.47 -12.15 1.87
C LEU A 109 0.78 -12.29 0.50
N GLY A 110 0.98 -11.34 -0.41
CA GLY A 110 0.43 -11.39 -1.76
C GLY A 110 0.90 -12.62 -2.55
N LEU A 111 2.18 -12.97 -2.43
CA LEU A 111 2.73 -14.18 -3.06
C LEU A 111 2.11 -15.46 -2.49
N LEU A 112 2.00 -15.56 -1.17
CA LEU A 112 1.39 -16.72 -0.51
C LEU A 112 -0.09 -16.85 -0.87
N PHE A 113 -0.83 -15.75 -0.99
CA PHE A 113 -2.20 -15.78 -1.50
C PHE A 113 -2.29 -16.34 -2.91
N TYR A 114 -1.34 -16.01 -3.79
CA TYR A 114 -1.31 -16.55 -5.14
C TYR A 114 -0.96 -18.05 -5.18
N ILE A 115 -0.02 -18.49 -4.33
CA ILE A 115 0.38 -19.89 -4.21
C ILE A 115 -0.79 -20.74 -3.69
N PHE A 116 -1.44 -20.30 -2.61
CA PHE A 116 -2.54 -21.01 -1.97
C PHE A 116 -3.94 -20.67 -2.54
N ARG A 117 -4.02 -20.08 -3.74
CA ARG A 117 -5.29 -19.60 -4.32
C ARG A 117 -6.39 -20.67 -4.45
N THR A 118 -6.01 -21.94 -4.58
CA THR A 118 -6.97 -23.05 -4.68
C THR A 118 -7.58 -23.44 -3.33
N ASN A 119 -6.97 -23.01 -2.22
CA ASN A 119 -7.39 -23.36 -0.87
C ASN A 119 -7.62 -22.09 -0.04
N ARG A 120 -8.88 -21.68 0.04
CA ARG A 120 -9.33 -20.49 0.79
C ARG A 120 -8.95 -20.53 2.27
N ILE A 121 -9.06 -21.69 2.89
CA ILE A 121 -8.72 -21.88 4.30
C ILE A 121 -7.22 -21.64 4.50
N ALA A 122 -6.37 -22.13 3.59
CA ALA A 122 -4.93 -21.87 3.65
C ALA A 122 -4.61 -20.36 3.53
N GLN A 123 -5.30 -19.62 2.66
CA GLN A 123 -5.13 -18.15 2.57
C GLN A 123 -5.55 -17.45 3.87
N ILE A 124 -6.66 -17.85 4.48
CA ILE A 124 -7.13 -17.33 5.78
C ILE A 124 -6.11 -17.61 6.89
N ILE A 125 -5.57 -18.83 6.95
CA ILE A 125 -4.56 -19.23 7.94
C ILE A 125 -3.29 -18.40 7.75
N VAL A 126 -2.82 -18.23 6.52
CA VAL A 126 -1.64 -17.40 6.21
C VAL A 126 -1.85 -15.95 6.66
N LEU A 127 -3.01 -15.37 6.38
CA LEU A 127 -3.34 -14.02 6.83
C LEU A 127 -3.33 -13.91 8.35
N ALA A 128 -3.94 -14.88 9.06
CA ALA A 128 -3.97 -14.91 10.52
C ALA A 128 -2.56 -15.02 11.12
N ILE A 129 -1.72 -15.91 10.59
CA ILE A 129 -0.32 -16.09 11.03
C ILE A 129 0.45 -14.79 10.84
N ILE A 130 0.38 -14.17 9.66
CA ILE A 130 1.09 -12.90 9.39
C ILE A 130 0.57 -11.77 10.29
N SER A 131 -0.74 -11.73 10.56
CA SER A 131 -1.32 -10.76 11.50
C SER A 131 -0.74 -10.91 12.91
N VAL A 132 -0.61 -12.15 13.39
CA VAL A 132 0.00 -12.44 14.70
C VAL A 132 1.48 -12.08 14.70
N ILE A 133 2.23 -12.47 13.66
CA ILE A 133 3.65 -12.13 13.53
C ILE A 133 3.85 -10.61 13.58
N THR A 134 3.07 -9.83 12.83
CA THR A 134 3.21 -8.37 12.84
C THR A 134 2.92 -7.77 14.21
N HIS A 135 1.96 -8.32 14.96
CA HIS A 135 1.72 -7.92 16.36
C HIS A 135 2.88 -8.27 17.30
N LEU A 136 3.50 -9.45 17.13
CA LEU A 136 4.60 -9.89 17.98
C LEU A 136 5.88 -9.08 17.76
N PHE A 137 6.15 -8.68 16.52
CA PHE A 137 7.33 -7.88 16.18
C PHE A 137 7.15 -6.39 16.53
N ASP A 138 5.95 -5.86 16.35
CA ASP A 138 5.63 -4.47 16.72
C ASP A 138 4.20 -4.35 17.28
N PRO A 139 4.04 -4.56 18.60
CA PRO A 139 2.74 -4.54 19.27
C PRO A 139 2.08 -3.17 19.27
N THR A 140 2.86 -2.11 19.06
CA THR A 140 2.37 -0.72 19.10
C THR A 140 1.61 -0.35 17.83
N THR A 141 1.87 -1.06 16.74
CA THR A 141 1.21 -0.80 15.47
C THR A 141 -0.16 -1.46 15.39
N VAL A 142 -1.09 -0.81 14.69
CA VAL A 142 -2.40 -1.39 14.35
C VAL A 142 -2.35 -2.34 13.15
N GLN A 143 -1.16 -2.74 12.70
CA GLN A 143 -0.99 -3.52 11.48
C GLN A 143 -1.68 -4.88 11.56
N TRP A 144 -1.63 -5.53 12.73
CA TRP A 144 -2.24 -6.83 13.01
C TRP A 144 -3.75 -6.87 12.77
N MET A 145 -4.42 -5.71 12.77
CA MET A 145 -5.86 -5.61 12.51
C MET A 145 -6.26 -6.05 11.11
N MET A 146 -5.30 -6.21 10.20
CA MET A 146 -5.48 -6.92 8.93
C MET A 146 -6.13 -8.30 9.10
N ILE A 147 -6.06 -8.91 10.30
CA ILE A 147 -6.75 -10.17 10.61
C ILE A 147 -8.25 -10.14 10.32
N PHE A 148 -8.96 -9.01 10.49
CA PHE A 148 -10.41 -9.03 10.26
C PHE A 148 -10.77 -9.13 8.77
N ALA A 149 -9.81 -9.02 7.84
CA ALA A 149 -10.03 -9.35 6.44
C ALA A 149 -10.36 -10.84 6.21
N VAL A 150 -10.12 -11.71 7.20
CA VAL A 150 -10.58 -13.11 7.14
C VAL A 150 -12.09 -13.23 6.98
N ILE A 151 -12.87 -12.29 7.50
CA ILE A 151 -14.35 -12.31 7.44
C ILE A 151 -14.82 -12.23 5.96
N PRO A 152 -14.51 -11.15 5.21
CA PRO A 152 -14.89 -11.08 3.80
C PRO A 152 -14.20 -12.15 2.95
N MET A 153 -12.98 -12.56 3.28
CA MET A 153 -12.30 -13.65 2.57
C MET A 153 -13.05 -14.98 2.71
N TYR A 154 -13.59 -15.29 3.88
CA TYR A 154 -14.34 -16.52 4.12
C TYR A 154 -15.65 -16.57 3.32
N PHE A 155 -16.37 -15.45 3.23
CA PHE A 155 -17.62 -15.33 2.47
C PHE A 155 -17.42 -15.09 0.98
N TYR A 156 -16.18 -14.96 0.50
CA TYR A 156 -15.92 -14.84 -0.93
C TYR A 156 -16.37 -16.13 -1.63
N ASN A 157 -17.07 -16.03 -2.75
CA ASN A 157 -17.60 -17.17 -3.50
C ASN A 157 -16.75 -17.52 -4.74
N GLY A 158 -15.75 -16.71 -5.10
CA GLY A 158 -14.91 -16.95 -6.29
C GLY A 158 -15.59 -16.60 -7.62
N GLU A 159 -16.83 -16.08 -7.58
CA GLU A 159 -17.54 -15.69 -8.78
C GLU A 159 -17.33 -14.20 -9.08
N ARG A 160 -17.35 -13.85 -10.37
CA ARG A 160 -17.26 -12.46 -10.79
C ARG A 160 -18.59 -11.76 -10.49
N GLY A 161 -18.58 -10.85 -9.52
CA GLY A 161 -19.72 -9.99 -9.23
C GLY A 161 -20.09 -9.05 -10.39
N SER A 162 -21.31 -8.52 -10.38
CA SER A 162 -21.87 -7.57 -11.37
C SER A 162 -21.25 -6.16 -11.32
N GLY A 163 -20.07 -6.02 -10.73
CA GLY A 163 -19.44 -4.74 -10.43
C GLY A 163 -19.03 -3.94 -11.68
N ASN A 164 -19.25 -2.63 -11.63
CA ASN A 164 -18.79 -1.72 -12.68
C ASN A 164 -17.28 -1.47 -12.52
N LYS A 165 -16.49 -1.86 -13.54
CA LYS A 165 -15.04 -1.65 -13.57
C LYS A 165 -14.64 -0.21 -13.25
N ASN A 166 -15.38 0.78 -13.77
CA ASN A 166 -15.04 2.20 -13.62
C ASN A 166 -15.19 2.67 -12.18
N PHE A 167 -16.18 2.13 -11.44
CA PHE A 167 -16.39 2.47 -10.04
C PHE A 167 -15.17 2.10 -9.19
N PHE A 168 -14.64 0.88 -9.34
CA PHE A 168 -13.48 0.44 -8.58
C PHE A 168 -12.20 1.22 -8.92
N TYR A 169 -12.00 1.55 -10.20
CA TYR A 169 -10.84 2.35 -10.62
C TYR A 169 -10.87 3.78 -10.08
N ILE A 170 -12.04 4.39 -9.91
CA ILE A 170 -12.19 5.73 -9.31
C ILE A 170 -12.12 5.65 -7.79
N PHE A 171 -12.77 4.65 -7.19
CA PHE A 171 -12.81 4.47 -5.74
C PHE A 171 -11.39 4.32 -5.15
N TYR A 172 -10.49 3.61 -5.83
CA TYR A 172 -9.12 3.37 -5.37
C TYR A 172 -8.32 4.66 -5.08
N PRO A 173 -8.18 5.62 -6.01
CA PRO A 173 -7.59 6.91 -5.67
C PRO A 173 -8.52 7.79 -4.81
N ALA A 174 -9.83 7.78 -5.06
CA ALA A 174 -10.76 8.68 -4.39
C ALA A 174 -10.85 8.46 -2.89
N HIS A 175 -10.81 7.22 -2.38
CA HIS A 175 -10.93 6.98 -0.94
C HIS A 175 -9.71 7.50 -0.16
N ILE A 176 -8.50 7.44 -0.74
CA ILE A 176 -7.29 7.99 -0.10
C ILE A 176 -7.39 9.52 0.00
N TYR A 177 -7.82 10.18 -1.08
CA TYR A 177 -8.03 11.63 -1.08
C TYR A 177 -9.19 12.06 -0.20
N LEU A 178 -10.29 11.30 -0.17
CA LEU A 178 -11.43 11.54 0.71
C LEU A 178 -11.00 11.48 2.19
N LEU A 179 -10.25 10.45 2.58
CA LEU A 179 -9.75 10.32 3.95
C LEU A 179 -8.77 11.44 4.30
N TRP A 180 -7.94 11.89 3.36
CA TRP A 180 -7.09 13.06 3.56
C TRP A 180 -7.89 14.37 3.75
N ILE A 181 -8.92 14.59 2.93
CA ILE A 181 -9.83 15.74 3.08
C ILE A 181 -10.54 15.68 4.43
N LEU A 182 -11.12 14.53 4.78
CA LEU A 182 -11.77 14.33 6.08
C LEU A 182 -10.79 14.59 7.24
N ALA A 183 -9.57 14.06 7.15
CA ALA A 183 -8.51 14.30 8.12
C ALA A 183 -8.20 15.80 8.29
N SER A 184 -8.24 16.58 7.21
CA SER A 184 -7.98 18.03 7.27
C SER A 184 -9.05 18.80 8.06
N PHE A 185 -10.27 18.27 8.18
CA PHE A 185 -11.35 18.88 8.99
C PHE A 185 -11.30 18.52 10.47
N PHE A 186 -10.61 17.44 10.86
CA PHE A 186 -10.43 17.03 12.26
C PHE A 186 -9.15 17.62 12.89
N ARG A 187 -8.53 18.60 12.22
CA ARG A 187 -7.31 19.27 12.65
C ARG A 187 -7.59 20.53 13.45
#